data_AF-A0A3D3P209-F1
#
_entry.id   AF-A0A3D3P209-F1
#
_cell.length_a   1.000
_cell.length_b   1.000
_cell.length_c   1.000
_cell.angle_alpha   90.00
_cell.angle_beta   90.00
_cell.angle_gamma   90.00
#
_symmetry.space_group_name_H-M   'P 1'
#
loop_
_entity.id
_entity.type
_entity.pdbx_description
1 polymer ?
#
loop_
_entity_poly.entity_id
_entity_poly.type
_entity_poly.pdbx_seq_one_letter_code
_entity_poly.pdbx_strand_id
1 'polypeptide(L)'
;PKGYLDIKAAKRNEYYGIVFEGKIDAPKAGEYTFEMASDDGARILIDGKKVVEHDGLHGQELRKGKVELREGQHTIRVEYLAYGAPNGFRAGWTEPGSNHAKLSVESLRQKNKQKPKKESLPPLIGAMQDGYAAILCSPQFLYLKEKQGPLDDFAIASRLSYFLWSSMPDAKLLELAKAGKLQNPAELERQVERMLQDSKAAAFTRHFSSAWLRLDKLGKMPPSGGDFQFYKNLKVEPMLLKQVTSYFEEILNTNGRISEFIDSDYTYMNQVLGKWIYRREDIRGARLRKVKLDDPRRGGIFTQPGIMTATANGVDTSPVIRGTWVLENILGTPPSPPPPDIEPLPTDTRGAVTIRERLDLHRKNESCSSCHAKIDPMGFAFENFDVVGRWRDRYRGVNKPIDTKSTTTTGREIANIIEFKNMLKERESQIVQCLTEKMLTYGTGRRLEAIDRGKINRIIKELGKKENRLRDLVHLVVKSDLFLNK
;
A
#
# COMPACT_ATOMS: atom_id res chain seq x y z
N PRO A 1 32.71 23.84 -33.30
CA PRO A 1 32.30 22.44 -33.61
C PRO A 1 32.97 21.98 -34.91
N LYS A 2 33.67 20.83 -34.92
CA LYS A 2 34.35 20.26 -36.11
C LYS A 2 33.36 19.62 -37.10
N GLY A 3 32.17 20.18 -37.27
CA GLY A 3 31.11 19.67 -38.16
C GLY A 3 30.38 18.40 -37.69
N TYR A 4 30.67 17.88 -36.48
CA TYR A 4 30.02 16.67 -35.95
C TYR A 4 28.92 16.98 -34.93
N LEU A 5 27.90 16.13 -34.91
CA LEU A 5 26.80 16.13 -33.94
C LEU A 5 27.32 15.71 -32.56
N ASP A 6 27.12 16.55 -31.54
CA ASP A 6 27.57 16.31 -30.17
C ASP A 6 26.47 16.65 -29.15
N ILE A 7 25.92 15.64 -28.50
CA ILE A 7 24.89 15.81 -27.47
C ILE A 7 25.42 16.43 -26.18
N LYS A 8 26.75 16.51 -26.00
CA LYS A 8 27.36 17.25 -24.87
C LYS A 8 27.10 18.76 -24.93
N ALA A 9 26.51 19.26 -26.02
CA ALA A 9 25.96 20.60 -26.08
C ALA A 9 24.76 20.80 -25.12
N ALA A 10 24.12 19.71 -24.64
CA ALA A 10 23.08 19.79 -23.62
C ALA A 10 23.59 20.46 -22.34
N LYS A 11 22.82 21.40 -21.79
CA LYS A 11 23.07 21.97 -20.45
C LYS A 11 22.48 21.13 -19.31
N ARG A 12 21.83 20.01 -19.65
CA ARG A 12 21.12 19.11 -18.72
C ARG A 12 21.54 17.68 -19.00
N ASN A 13 21.51 16.86 -17.95
CA ASN A 13 21.87 15.44 -18.04
C ASN A 13 20.69 14.54 -18.38
N GLU A 14 19.45 14.99 -18.16
CA GLU A 14 18.20 14.24 -18.40
C GLU A 14 17.10 15.22 -18.82
N TYR A 15 15.98 14.70 -19.36
CA TYR A 15 14.80 15.47 -19.77
C TYR A 15 15.14 16.65 -20.70
N TYR A 16 15.81 16.37 -21.80
CA TYR A 16 16.18 17.38 -22.79
C TYR A 16 15.96 16.89 -24.21
N GLY A 17 15.76 17.85 -25.11
CA GLY A 17 15.81 17.63 -26.55
C GLY A 17 16.89 18.51 -27.18
N ILE A 18 17.53 18.00 -28.24
CA ILE A 18 18.45 18.77 -29.07
C ILE A 18 18.03 18.66 -30.51
N VAL A 19 18.11 19.79 -31.22
CA VAL A 19 17.99 19.86 -32.66
C VAL A 19 19.32 20.32 -33.22
N PHE A 20 19.85 19.56 -34.17
CA PHE A 20 21.02 19.93 -34.96
C PHE A 20 20.58 20.23 -36.38
N GLU A 21 21.08 21.34 -36.94
CA GLU A 21 20.81 21.73 -38.32
C GLU A 21 22.12 22.08 -39.03
N GLY A 22 22.22 21.70 -40.30
CA GLY A 22 23.40 21.95 -41.10
C GLY A 22 23.23 21.53 -42.55
N LYS A 23 24.36 21.43 -43.23
CA LYS A 23 24.44 20.94 -44.61
C LYS A 23 25.44 19.81 -44.70
N ILE A 24 25.14 18.85 -45.56
CA ILE A 24 26.04 17.79 -46.01
C ILE A 24 26.28 17.97 -47.50
N ASP A 25 27.45 17.56 -47.98
CA ASP A 25 27.81 17.65 -49.40
C ASP A 25 27.87 16.23 -49.97
N ALA A 26 26.98 15.92 -50.90
CA ALA A 26 26.92 14.63 -51.57
C ALA A 26 27.84 14.68 -52.81
N PRO A 27 28.99 13.99 -52.82
CA PRO A 27 30.01 14.13 -53.88
C PRO A 27 29.58 13.56 -55.24
N LYS A 28 28.50 12.77 -55.27
CA LYS A 28 27.90 12.23 -56.50
C LYS A 28 26.43 11.90 -56.29
N ALA A 29 25.66 11.91 -57.36
CA ALA A 29 24.27 11.46 -57.31
C ALA A 29 24.18 9.95 -57.04
N GLY A 30 23.18 9.52 -56.25
CA GLY A 30 22.90 8.10 -55.99
C GLY A 30 22.18 7.84 -54.66
N GLU A 31 22.01 6.56 -54.31
CA GLU A 31 21.39 6.13 -53.05
C GLU A 31 22.38 6.16 -51.87
N TYR A 32 22.11 7.01 -50.89
CA TYR A 32 22.86 7.12 -49.64
C TYR A 32 22.14 6.37 -48.53
N THR A 33 22.90 5.69 -47.67
CA THR A 33 22.36 5.05 -46.46
C THR A 33 22.76 5.84 -45.23
N PHE A 34 21.79 6.36 -44.49
CA PHE A 34 21.99 6.96 -43.17
C PHE A 34 21.79 5.92 -42.08
N GLU A 35 22.63 5.97 -41.05
CA GLU A 35 22.61 5.08 -39.91
C GLU A 35 22.56 5.90 -38.61
N MET A 36 21.79 5.47 -37.62
CA MET A 36 21.59 6.17 -36.36
C MET A 36 21.37 5.17 -35.21
N ALA A 37 21.95 5.43 -34.04
CA ALA A 37 21.63 4.75 -32.80
C ALA A 37 21.46 5.78 -31.67
N SER A 38 20.32 5.74 -30.99
CA SER A 38 19.94 6.72 -29.97
C SER A 38 19.29 6.08 -28.76
N ASP A 39 19.48 6.72 -27.60
CA ASP A 39 18.80 6.46 -26.32
C ASP A 39 18.49 7.84 -25.71
N ASP A 40 17.27 8.36 -25.79
CA ASP A 40 16.02 7.74 -26.26
C ASP A 40 15.75 8.07 -27.76
N GLY A 41 14.63 8.73 -28.06
CA GLY A 41 14.15 8.96 -29.42
C GLY A 41 15.01 9.89 -30.27
N ALA A 42 15.11 9.59 -31.57
CA ALA A 42 15.75 10.46 -32.55
C ALA A 42 15.19 10.29 -33.97
N ARG A 43 15.46 11.28 -34.82
CA ARG A 43 15.21 11.19 -36.27
C ARG A 43 16.18 12.04 -37.08
N ILE A 44 16.46 11.60 -38.30
CA ILE A 44 17.28 12.29 -39.30
C ILE A 44 16.39 12.67 -40.49
N LEU A 45 16.43 13.94 -40.86
CA LEU A 45 15.77 14.50 -42.03
C LEU A 45 16.81 15.03 -43.00
N ILE A 46 16.63 14.73 -44.30
CA ILE A 46 17.43 15.27 -45.40
C ILE A 46 16.49 16.01 -46.35
N ASP A 47 16.78 17.29 -46.63
CA ASP A 47 15.89 18.17 -47.42
C ASP A 47 14.43 18.16 -46.94
N GLY A 48 14.25 18.19 -45.62
CA GLY A 48 12.94 18.14 -44.96
C GLY A 48 12.25 16.77 -45.01
N LYS A 49 12.78 15.78 -45.74
CA LYS A 49 12.23 14.42 -45.77
C LYS A 49 12.84 13.58 -44.65
N LYS A 50 11.98 12.92 -43.87
CA LYS A 50 12.41 11.97 -42.83
C LYS A 50 13.06 10.73 -43.47
N VAL A 51 14.32 10.48 -43.16
CA VAL A 51 15.10 9.36 -43.70
C VAL A 51 15.26 8.25 -42.67
N VAL A 52 15.53 8.58 -41.41
CA VAL A 52 15.65 7.62 -40.30
C VAL A 52 14.80 8.09 -39.13
N GLU A 53 14.07 7.18 -38.50
CA GLU A 53 13.29 7.46 -37.30
C GLU A 53 13.37 6.30 -36.31
N HIS A 54 13.60 6.64 -35.05
CA HIS A 54 13.40 5.76 -33.91
C HIS A 54 12.93 6.64 -32.76
N ASP A 55 11.62 6.85 -32.64
CA ASP A 55 11.05 7.76 -31.64
C ASP A 55 10.51 6.99 -30.43
N GLY A 56 10.26 7.69 -29.32
CA GLY A 56 9.81 7.10 -28.06
C GLY A 56 10.93 6.79 -27.07
N LEU A 57 10.59 6.06 -26.00
CA LEU A 57 11.52 5.70 -24.91
C LEU A 57 12.10 4.31 -25.14
N HIS A 58 13.41 4.20 -25.35
CA HIS A 58 14.09 2.96 -25.67
C HIS A 58 15.62 3.08 -25.51
N GLY A 59 16.31 1.95 -25.34
CA GLY A 59 17.77 1.90 -25.36
C GLY A 59 18.38 2.05 -26.76
N GLN A 60 19.72 2.09 -26.84
CA GLN A 60 20.44 2.22 -28.13
C GLN A 60 20.20 1.03 -29.07
N GLU A 61 19.45 1.27 -30.14
CA GLU A 61 19.34 0.37 -31.28
C GLU A 61 19.73 1.06 -32.58
N LEU A 62 20.41 0.33 -33.47
CA LEU A 62 20.77 0.82 -34.79
C LEU A 62 19.53 0.83 -35.71
N ARG A 63 19.23 1.99 -36.28
CA ARG A 63 18.30 2.18 -37.39
C ARG A 63 19.02 2.69 -38.62
N LYS A 64 18.50 2.32 -39.78
CA LYS A 64 19.02 2.74 -41.08
C LYS A 64 17.89 3.24 -41.96
N GLY A 65 18.22 4.16 -42.84
CA GLY A 65 17.31 4.69 -43.84
C GLY A 65 18.08 5.04 -45.10
N LYS A 66 17.40 4.96 -46.24
CA LYS A 66 17.99 5.21 -47.55
C LYS A 66 17.32 6.41 -48.19
N VAL A 67 18.10 7.19 -48.93
CA VAL A 67 17.60 8.35 -49.66
C VAL A 67 18.43 8.55 -50.92
N GLU A 68 17.78 8.84 -52.04
CA GLU A 68 18.47 9.28 -53.25
C GLU A 68 18.81 10.76 -53.14
N LEU A 69 20.09 11.08 -53.33
CA LEU A 69 20.60 12.46 -53.33
C LEU A 69 21.16 12.80 -54.71
N ARG A 70 21.07 14.08 -55.07
CA ARG A 70 21.76 14.64 -56.23
C ARG A 70 23.20 14.95 -55.82
N GLU A 71 24.05 15.24 -56.80
CA GLU A 71 25.37 15.78 -56.48
C GLU A 71 25.25 17.22 -55.94
N GLY A 72 25.97 17.53 -54.87
CA GLY A 72 26.01 18.85 -54.24
C GLY A 72 25.45 18.92 -52.82
N GLN A 73 25.13 20.14 -52.37
CA GLN A 73 24.72 20.39 -50.99
C GLN A 73 23.27 19.99 -50.70
N HIS A 74 23.07 19.26 -49.60
CA HIS A 74 21.78 18.89 -49.05
C HIS A 74 21.66 19.37 -47.60
N THR A 75 20.45 19.72 -47.18
CA THR A 75 20.19 20.11 -45.79
C THR A 75 20.04 18.87 -44.92
N ILE A 76 20.58 18.92 -43.69
CA ILE A 76 20.41 17.87 -42.69
C ILE A 76 19.83 18.48 -41.42
N ARG A 77 18.81 17.82 -40.87
CA ARG A 77 18.24 18.12 -39.56
C ARG A 77 18.17 16.84 -38.74
N VAL A 78 18.67 16.89 -37.51
CA VAL A 78 18.63 15.77 -36.56
C VAL A 78 17.95 16.22 -35.29
N GLU A 79 16.88 15.53 -34.92
CA GLU A 79 16.13 15.77 -33.69
C GLU A 79 16.40 14.61 -32.74
N TYR A 80 16.72 14.91 -31.49
CA TYR A 80 17.07 13.94 -30.45
C TYR A 80 16.37 14.30 -29.14
N LEU A 81 15.88 13.29 -28.43
CA LEU A 81 15.24 13.36 -27.12
C LEU A 81 15.94 12.42 -26.15
N ALA A 82 16.24 12.93 -24.96
CA ALA A 82 16.72 12.16 -23.82
C ALA A 82 15.74 12.33 -22.65
N TYR A 83 15.06 11.25 -22.26
CA TYR A 83 14.18 11.24 -21.10
C TYR A 83 14.93 10.84 -19.83
N GLY A 84 15.86 9.88 -19.91
CA GLY A 84 16.68 9.43 -18.77
C GLY A 84 18.19 9.43 -19.03
N ALA A 85 18.94 8.87 -18.06
CA ALA A 85 20.36 8.57 -18.17
C ALA A 85 20.65 7.08 -17.92
N PRO A 86 21.69 6.48 -18.55
CA PRO A 86 22.63 7.11 -19.48
C PRO A 86 22.01 7.38 -20.85
N ASN A 87 22.39 8.49 -21.49
CA ASN A 87 21.96 8.86 -22.84
C ASN A 87 23.08 8.67 -23.85
N GLY A 88 22.73 8.46 -25.11
CA GLY A 88 23.72 8.38 -26.17
C GLY A 88 23.14 8.57 -27.56
N PHE A 89 23.94 9.18 -28.43
CA PHE A 89 23.57 9.42 -29.82
C PHE A 89 24.77 9.19 -30.73
N ARG A 90 24.55 8.37 -31.77
CA ARG A 90 25.53 8.05 -32.81
C ARG A 90 24.87 8.08 -34.17
N ALA A 91 25.51 8.71 -35.14
CA ALA A 91 25.04 8.79 -36.51
C ALA A 91 26.19 8.71 -37.52
N GLY A 92 25.89 8.18 -38.69
CA GLY A 92 26.80 8.07 -39.81
C GLY A 92 26.02 7.93 -41.12
N TRP A 93 26.74 7.99 -42.22
CA TRP A 93 26.18 7.78 -43.54
C TRP A 93 27.18 7.07 -44.45
N THR A 94 26.66 6.34 -45.43
CA THR A 94 27.44 5.59 -46.43
C THR A 94 27.01 6.03 -47.81
N GLU A 95 27.99 6.45 -48.60
CA GLU A 95 27.84 6.88 -49.99
C GLU A 95 27.71 5.67 -50.93
N PRO A 96 27.12 5.84 -52.14
CA PRO A 96 27.01 4.76 -53.12
C PRO A 96 28.38 4.17 -53.48
N GLY A 97 28.63 2.90 -53.12
CA GLY A 97 29.87 2.20 -53.45
C GLY A 97 31.14 2.78 -52.79
N SER A 98 31.02 3.47 -51.65
CA SER A 98 32.15 4.12 -50.96
C SER A 98 32.15 3.87 -49.44
N ASN A 99 33.14 4.44 -48.75
CA ASN A 99 33.35 4.22 -47.33
C ASN A 99 32.34 4.99 -46.46
N HIS A 100 32.04 4.44 -45.28
CA HIS A 100 31.17 5.06 -44.30
C HIS A 100 31.83 6.26 -43.63
N ALA A 101 31.14 7.39 -43.61
CA ALA A 101 31.53 8.60 -42.89
C ALA A 101 30.71 8.78 -41.61
N LYS A 102 31.35 9.27 -40.55
CA LYS A 102 30.69 9.58 -39.28
C LYS A 102 30.00 10.95 -39.35
N LEU A 103 28.82 11.07 -38.74
CA LEU A 103 28.10 12.33 -38.58
C LEU A 103 28.15 12.84 -37.13
N SER A 104 28.31 11.96 -36.14
CA SER A 104 28.46 12.33 -34.72
C SER A 104 29.90 12.21 -34.20
N VAL A 105 30.15 12.84 -33.05
CA VAL A 105 31.45 12.75 -32.35
C VAL A 105 31.75 11.30 -31.95
N GLU A 106 30.76 10.59 -31.43
CA GLU A 106 30.85 9.15 -31.22
C GLU A 106 30.63 8.38 -32.52
N SER A 107 31.47 7.39 -32.81
CA SER A 107 31.35 6.57 -34.02
C SER A 107 30.41 5.40 -33.83
N LEU A 108 29.54 5.12 -34.81
CA LEU A 108 28.78 3.87 -34.92
C LEU A 108 29.69 2.63 -35.03
N ARG A 109 30.87 2.82 -35.63
CA ARG A 109 31.89 1.78 -35.79
C ARG A 109 32.98 2.03 -34.76
N GLN A 110 32.93 1.33 -33.63
CA GLN A 110 34.09 1.25 -32.73
C GLN A 110 35.11 0.29 -33.36
N LYS A 111 36.38 0.70 -33.48
CA LYS A 111 37.46 -0.28 -33.64
C LYS A 111 37.34 -1.22 -32.44
N ASN A 112 37.23 -2.53 -32.68
CA ASN A 112 37.20 -3.57 -31.65
C ASN A 112 38.30 -3.34 -30.60
N LYS A 113 38.01 -2.57 -29.55
CA LYS A 113 38.58 -2.83 -28.25
C LYS A 113 37.83 -4.06 -27.81
N GLN A 114 38.49 -5.22 -27.91
CA GLN A 114 38.04 -6.42 -27.21
C GLN A 114 37.58 -5.97 -25.83
N LYS A 115 36.27 -6.04 -25.56
CA LYS A 115 35.80 -5.94 -24.19
C LYS A 115 36.65 -6.96 -23.42
N PRO A 116 37.28 -6.59 -22.29
CA PRO A 116 37.94 -7.60 -21.48
C PRO A 116 36.90 -8.68 -21.26
N LYS A 117 37.26 -9.95 -21.54
CA LYS A 117 36.43 -11.11 -21.26
C LYS A 117 35.95 -10.89 -19.83
N LYS A 118 34.66 -10.59 -19.66
CA LYS A 118 34.04 -10.55 -18.33
C LYS A 118 34.39 -11.92 -17.78
N GLU A 119 35.22 -12.01 -16.74
CA GLU A 119 35.58 -13.29 -16.15
C GLU A 119 34.28 -14.03 -15.92
N SER A 120 34.04 -15.07 -16.73
CA SER A 120 32.86 -15.89 -16.56
C SER A 120 33.05 -16.53 -15.21
N LEU A 121 32.06 -16.36 -14.33
CA LEU A 121 32.08 -17.02 -13.03
C LEU A 121 32.46 -18.49 -13.23
N PRO A 122 33.33 -19.05 -12.38
CA PRO A 122 33.67 -20.46 -12.44
C PRO A 122 32.40 -21.29 -12.63
N PRO A 123 32.39 -22.33 -13.50
CA PRO A 123 31.17 -23.05 -13.85
C PRO A 123 30.35 -23.54 -12.64
N LEU A 124 31.03 -23.94 -11.55
CA LEU A 124 30.38 -24.30 -10.30
C LEU A 124 29.64 -23.13 -9.65
N ILE A 125 30.24 -21.94 -9.61
CA ILE A 125 29.61 -20.74 -9.05
C ILE A 125 28.42 -20.31 -9.92
N GLY A 126 28.56 -20.39 -11.26
CA GLY A 126 27.45 -20.16 -12.18
C GLY A 126 26.29 -21.14 -11.93
N ALA A 127 26.57 -22.44 -11.86
CA ALA A 127 25.56 -23.46 -11.59
C ALA A 127 24.89 -23.29 -10.21
N MET A 128 25.65 -22.91 -9.18
CA MET A 128 25.08 -22.59 -7.87
C MET A 128 24.18 -21.36 -7.93
N GLN A 129 24.59 -20.30 -8.64
CA GLN A 129 23.77 -19.11 -8.82
C GLN A 129 22.47 -19.43 -9.57
N ASP A 130 22.53 -20.21 -10.64
CA ASP A 130 21.35 -20.64 -11.38
C ASP A 130 20.43 -21.49 -10.49
N GLY A 131 20.98 -22.40 -9.69
CA GLY A 131 20.22 -23.21 -8.73
C GLY A 131 19.55 -22.35 -7.65
N TYR A 132 20.27 -21.42 -7.03
CA TYR A 132 19.69 -20.50 -6.05
C TYR A 132 18.67 -19.57 -6.70
N ALA A 133 18.92 -19.04 -7.88
CA ALA A 133 17.96 -18.22 -8.61
C ALA A 133 16.68 -19.00 -8.91
N ALA A 134 16.80 -20.26 -9.37
CA ALA A 134 15.66 -21.12 -9.62
C ALA A 134 14.84 -21.40 -8.35
N ILE A 135 15.50 -21.63 -7.20
CA ILE A 135 14.83 -21.82 -5.91
C ILE A 135 14.15 -20.53 -5.46
N LEU A 136 14.86 -19.40 -5.45
CA LEU A 136 14.35 -18.12 -4.93
C LEU A 136 13.24 -17.52 -5.80
N CYS A 137 13.24 -17.83 -7.10
CA CYS A 137 12.18 -17.42 -8.03
C CYS A 137 11.06 -18.47 -8.17
N SER A 138 11.20 -19.63 -7.52
CA SER A 138 10.18 -20.69 -7.57
C SER A 138 8.90 -20.23 -6.89
N PRO A 139 7.71 -20.41 -7.52
CA PRO A 139 6.44 -20.16 -6.85
C PRO A 139 6.27 -20.92 -5.53
N GLN A 140 6.88 -22.11 -5.40
CA GLN A 140 6.85 -22.93 -4.18
C GLN A 140 7.67 -22.33 -3.04
N PHE A 141 8.66 -21.48 -3.36
CA PHE A 141 9.44 -20.72 -2.38
C PHE A 141 8.74 -19.41 -2.03
N LEU A 142 8.19 -18.71 -3.02
CA LEU A 142 7.56 -17.41 -2.85
C LEU A 142 6.17 -17.47 -2.21
N TYR A 143 5.45 -18.58 -2.38
CA TYR A 143 4.07 -18.74 -1.91
C TYR A 143 3.89 -19.99 -1.06
N LEU A 144 3.00 -19.91 -0.07
CA LEU A 144 2.48 -21.07 0.65
C LEU A 144 1.57 -21.88 -0.27
N LYS A 145 2.14 -22.93 -0.89
CA LYS A 145 1.39 -23.84 -1.75
C LYS A 145 0.84 -25.00 -0.94
N GLU A 146 -0.48 -25.03 -0.82
CA GLU A 146 -1.23 -26.07 -0.10
C GLU A 146 -2.05 -26.88 -1.10
N LYS A 147 -2.14 -28.20 -0.89
CA LYS A 147 -3.00 -29.06 -1.69
C LYS A 147 -4.46 -28.83 -1.30
N GLN A 148 -5.38 -28.95 -2.27
CA GLN A 148 -6.83 -28.89 -2.00
C GLN A 148 -7.26 -30.02 -1.05
N GLY A 149 -8.21 -29.74 -0.16
CA GLY A 149 -8.69 -30.69 0.84
C GLY A 149 -7.91 -30.63 2.16
N PRO A 150 -7.90 -31.74 2.94
CA PRO A 150 -7.23 -31.79 4.24
C PRO A 150 -5.73 -31.54 4.13
N LEU A 151 -5.21 -30.69 5.00
CA LEU A 151 -3.79 -30.36 5.04
C LEU A 151 -2.98 -31.46 5.72
N ASP A 152 -1.78 -31.72 5.19
CA ASP A 152 -0.76 -32.48 5.91
C ASP A 152 -0.16 -31.66 7.05
N ASP A 153 0.50 -32.32 8.00
CA ASP A 153 1.04 -31.66 9.17
C ASP A 153 2.14 -30.63 8.84
N PHE A 154 2.86 -30.76 7.72
CA PHE A 154 3.85 -29.76 7.30
C PHE A 154 3.16 -28.48 6.81
N ALA A 155 2.05 -28.61 6.09
CA ALA A 155 1.21 -27.49 5.71
C ALA A 155 0.57 -26.84 6.95
N ILE A 156 0.09 -27.61 7.93
CA ILE A 156 -0.43 -27.09 9.21
C ILE A 156 0.66 -26.33 9.98
N ALA A 157 1.86 -26.90 10.11
CA ALA A 157 3.01 -26.25 10.74
C ALA A 157 3.34 -24.91 10.06
N SER A 158 3.38 -24.91 8.73
CA SER A 158 3.63 -23.71 7.93
C SER A 158 2.54 -22.66 8.17
N ARG A 159 1.27 -23.03 8.07
CA ARG A 159 0.14 -22.12 8.26
C ARG A 159 0.13 -21.53 9.66
N LEU A 160 0.35 -22.33 10.71
CA LEU A 160 0.52 -21.86 12.10
C LEU A 160 1.64 -20.82 12.22
N SER A 161 2.81 -21.13 11.66
CA SER A 161 4.00 -20.29 11.78
C SER A 161 3.86 -18.96 11.03
N TYR A 162 3.30 -18.96 9.81
CA TYR A 162 3.07 -17.72 9.09
C TYR A 162 1.92 -16.90 9.68
N PHE A 163 0.88 -17.57 10.23
CA PHE A 163 -0.20 -16.91 10.94
C PHE A 163 0.29 -16.18 12.20
N LEU A 164 0.98 -16.87 13.11
CA LEU A 164 1.32 -16.32 14.43
C LEU A 164 2.68 -15.60 14.47
N TRP A 165 3.64 -16.01 13.63
CA TRP A 165 5.01 -15.49 13.67
C TRP A 165 5.47 -14.82 12.37
N SER A 166 4.69 -14.90 11.29
CA SER A 166 5.08 -14.39 9.96
C SER A 166 6.48 -14.85 9.53
N SER A 167 6.81 -16.11 9.85
CA SER A 167 8.12 -16.72 9.60
C SER A 167 7.93 -18.23 9.39
N MET A 168 8.96 -18.90 8.87
CA MET A 168 8.97 -20.37 8.75
C MET A 168 8.81 -21.10 10.09
N PRO A 169 8.27 -22.33 10.09
CA PRO A 169 8.14 -23.15 11.29
C PRO A 169 9.47 -23.36 12.00
N ASP A 170 9.44 -23.39 13.33
CA ASP A 170 10.62 -23.76 14.11
C ASP A 170 10.86 -25.27 14.09
N ALA A 171 12.02 -25.69 14.60
CA ALA A 171 12.39 -27.09 14.69
C ALA A 171 11.32 -27.93 15.40
N LYS A 172 10.67 -27.38 16.45
CA LYS A 172 9.64 -28.09 17.20
C LYS A 172 8.40 -28.37 16.36
N LEU A 173 7.88 -27.38 15.63
CA LEU A 173 6.76 -27.58 14.71
C LEU A 173 7.13 -28.57 13.60
N LEU A 174 8.34 -28.51 13.05
CA LEU A 174 8.81 -29.44 12.02
C LEU A 174 8.90 -30.88 12.55
N GLU A 175 9.38 -31.07 13.77
CA GLU A 175 9.42 -32.39 14.43
C GLU A 175 8.01 -32.95 14.67
N LEU A 176 7.08 -32.11 15.16
CA LEU A 176 5.69 -32.51 15.36
C LEU A 176 5.00 -32.83 14.05
N ALA A 177 5.31 -32.08 12.99
CA ALA A 177 4.81 -32.34 11.65
C ALA A 177 5.32 -33.68 11.11
N LYS A 178 6.63 -33.94 11.25
CA LYS A 178 7.23 -35.23 10.88
C LYS A 178 6.61 -36.40 11.64
N ALA A 179 6.19 -36.17 12.89
CA ALA A 179 5.55 -37.17 13.74
C ALA A 179 4.03 -37.30 13.53
N GLY A 180 3.40 -36.51 12.64
CA GLY A 180 1.95 -36.57 12.38
C GLY A 180 1.08 -36.13 13.57
N LYS A 181 1.56 -35.20 14.40
CA LYS A 181 0.91 -34.81 15.66
C LYS A 181 0.07 -33.54 15.60
N LEU A 182 0.20 -32.75 14.53
CA LEU A 182 -0.44 -31.43 14.39
C LEU A 182 -1.91 -31.52 13.93
N GLN A 183 -2.41 -32.71 13.58
CA GLN A 183 -3.86 -32.91 13.44
C GLN A 183 -4.58 -33.07 14.79
N ASN A 184 -3.85 -33.32 15.88
CA ASN A 184 -4.44 -33.47 17.21
C ASN A 184 -4.85 -32.09 17.78
N PRO A 185 -6.14 -31.84 18.08
CA PRO A 185 -6.60 -30.55 18.60
C PRO A 185 -5.91 -30.11 19.90
N ALA A 186 -5.56 -31.05 20.78
CA ALA A 186 -4.86 -30.73 22.02
C ALA A 186 -3.40 -30.35 21.79
N GLU A 187 -2.75 -30.90 20.76
CA GLU A 187 -1.40 -30.48 20.37
C GLU A 187 -1.42 -29.11 19.70
N LEU A 188 -2.39 -28.85 18.82
CA LEU A 188 -2.59 -27.52 18.23
C LEU A 188 -2.74 -26.44 19.30
N GLU A 189 -3.57 -26.69 20.30
CA GLU A 189 -3.78 -25.75 21.41
C GLU A 189 -2.50 -25.48 22.20
N ARG A 190 -1.71 -26.53 22.50
CA ARG A 190 -0.38 -26.37 23.13
C ARG A 190 0.56 -25.53 22.28
N GLN A 191 0.60 -25.76 20.96
CA GLN A 191 1.48 -25.02 20.06
C GLN A 191 1.04 -23.57 19.91
N VAL A 192 -0.27 -23.28 19.84
CA VAL A 192 -0.78 -21.91 19.79
C VAL A 192 -0.38 -21.13 21.05
N GLU A 193 -0.57 -21.69 22.26
CA GLU A 193 -0.16 -21.01 23.50
C GLU A 193 1.35 -20.76 23.55
N ARG A 194 2.16 -21.78 23.23
CA ARG A 194 3.61 -21.65 23.17
C ARG A 194 4.03 -20.54 22.21
N MET A 195 3.42 -20.51 21.02
CA MET A 195 3.76 -19.54 20.00
C MET A 195 3.33 -18.13 20.36
N LEU A 196 2.16 -17.95 20.98
CA LEU A 196 1.67 -16.65 21.46
C LEU A 196 2.51 -16.08 22.61
N GLN A 197 3.13 -16.93 23.42
CA GLN A 197 4.05 -16.52 24.49
C GLN A 197 5.46 -16.19 24.00
N ASP A 198 5.82 -16.58 22.77
CA ASP A 198 7.11 -16.26 22.17
C ASP A 198 7.15 -14.81 21.67
N SER A 199 8.30 -14.16 21.78
CA SER A 199 8.57 -12.82 21.24
C SER A 199 8.21 -12.64 19.76
N LYS A 200 8.27 -13.71 18.96
CA LYS A 200 7.88 -13.71 17.54
C LYS A 200 6.39 -13.43 17.33
N ALA A 201 5.53 -13.66 18.34
CA ALA A 201 4.09 -13.33 18.28
C ALA A 201 3.84 -11.82 18.10
N ALA A 202 4.82 -10.97 18.41
CA ALA A 202 4.77 -9.54 18.08
C ALA A 202 4.56 -9.29 16.57
N ALA A 203 4.94 -10.24 15.71
CA ALA A 203 4.65 -10.17 14.28
C ALA A 203 3.15 -10.27 14.00
N PHE A 204 2.43 -11.21 14.62
CA PHE A 204 0.98 -11.34 14.51
C PHE A 204 0.27 -10.08 14.99
N THR A 205 0.57 -9.61 16.21
CA THR A 205 -0.10 -8.43 16.77
C THR A 205 0.12 -7.20 15.91
N ARG A 206 1.30 -7.03 15.31
CA ARG A 206 1.61 -5.94 14.38
C ARG A 206 0.92 -6.11 13.02
N HIS A 207 1.13 -7.23 12.33
CA HIS A 207 0.68 -7.40 10.95
C HIS A 207 -0.83 -7.56 10.85
N PHE A 208 -1.43 -8.36 11.73
CA PHE A 208 -2.87 -8.57 11.73
C PHE A 208 -3.62 -7.27 12.03
N SER A 209 -3.27 -6.55 13.10
CA SER A 209 -3.93 -5.29 13.41
C SER A 209 -3.70 -4.23 12.33
N SER A 210 -2.53 -4.22 11.68
CA SER A 210 -2.25 -3.31 10.57
C SER A 210 -3.11 -3.60 9.33
N ALA A 211 -3.29 -4.88 9.00
CA ALA A 211 -4.14 -5.30 7.90
C ALA A 211 -5.63 -5.10 8.21
N TRP A 212 -6.07 -5.50 9.40
CA TRP A 212 -7.46 -5.38 9.85
C TRP A 212 -7.91 -3.93 9.95
N LEU A 213 -7.11 -3.07 10.58
CA LEU A 213 -7.49 -1.68 10.87
C LEU A 213 -6.97 -0.68 9.84
N ARG A 214 -6.34 -1.16 8.75
CA ARG A 214 -5.77 -0.33 7.67
C ARG A 214 -4.70 0.64 8.15
N LEU A 215 -3.88 0.22 9.12
CA LEU A 215 -2.73 1.02 9.57
C LEU A 215 -1.66 1.16 8.47
N ASP A 216 -1.74 0.37 7.39
CA ASP A 216 -0.97 0.56 6.15
C ASP A 216 -1.18 1.94 5.51
N LYS A 217 -2.26 2.64 5.85
CA LYS A 217 -2.56 3.99 5.38
C LYS A 217 -1.91 5.07 6.24
N LEU A 218 -1.49 4.74 7.46
CA LEU A 218 -0.77 5.65 8.32
C LEU A 218 0.54 6.06 7.62
N GLY A 219 0.78 7.37 7.53
CA GLY A 219 1.96 7.93 6.86
C GLY A 219 1.88 8.12 5.35
N LYS A 220 0.84 7.62 4.66
CA LYS A 220 0.64 7.89 3.21
C LYS A 220 0.26 9.34 2.94
N MET A 221 -0.54 9.95 3.83
CA MET A 221 -0.92 11.35 3.80
C MET A 221 -0.72 11.96 5.19
N PRO A 222 0.53 12.17 5.62
CA PRO A 222 0.81 12.63 6.96
C PRO A 222 0.28 14.05 7.16
N PRO A 223 -0.21 14.39 8.36
CA PRO A 223 -0.67 15.73 8.65
C PRO A 223 0.47 16.74 8.51
N SER A 224 0.19 17.88 7.87
CA SER A 224 1.18 18.91 7.60
C SER A 224 0.65 20.32 7.84
N GLY A 225 1.55 21.26 8.16
CA GLY A 225 1.21 22.67 8.35
C GLY A 225 0.69 23.03 9.74
N GLY A 226 0.90 24.30 10.13
CA GLY A 226 0.41 24.89 11.39
C GLY A 226 0.67 24.05 12.65
N ASP A 227 -0.37 23.81 13.45
CA ASP A 227 -0.28 23.11 14.74
C ASP A 227 0.00 21.60 14.64
N PHE A 228 0.16 21.07 13.42
CA PHE A 228 0.48 19.67 13.17
C PHE A 228 1.97 19.42 12.87
N GLN A 229 2.81 20.46 12.84
CA GLN A 229 4.26 20.32 12.63
C GLN A 229 4.93 19.37 13.63
N PHE A 230 4.40 19.28 14.86
CA PHE A 230 4.87 18.34 15.87
C PHE A 230 4.82 16.88 15.40
N TYR A 231 3.88 16.51 14.50
CA TYR A 231 3.72 15.13 14.03
C TYR A 231 5.00 14.62 13.36
N LYS A 232 5.55 15.44 12.45
CA LYS A 232 6.82 15.17 11.77
C LYS A 232 8.00 15.41 12.71
N ASN A 233 8.03 16.55 13.39
CA ASN A 233 9.18 16.95 14.21
C ASN A 233 9.47 15.98 15.36
N LEU A 234 8.43 15.36 15.94
CA LEU A 234 8.56 14.43 17.06
C LEU A 234 8.43 12.96 16.64
N LYS A 235 8.36 12.67 15.33
CA LYS A 235 8.18 11.31 14.79
C LYS A 235 7.02 10.57 15.48
N VAL A 236 5.84 11.19 15.45
CA VAL A 236 4.64 10.69 16.18
C VAL A 236 4.10 9.40 15.57
N GLU A 237 4.26 9.21 14.26
CA GLU A 237 3.71 8.09 13.52
C GLU A 237 4.06 6.69 14.08
N PRO A 238 5.34 6.32 14.29
CA PRO A 238 5.67 5.05 14.92
C PRO A 238 5.06 4.87 16.32
N MET A 239 4.86 5.97 17.06
CA MET A 239 4.26 5.91 18.39
C MET A 239 2.77 5.60 18.31
N LEU A 240 2.07 6.13 17.30
CA LEU A 240 0.67 5.81 17.03
C LEU A 240 0.49 4.37 16.59
N LEU A 241 1.33 3.89 15.68
CA LEU A 241 1.34 2.49 15.28
C LEU A 241 1.56 1.59 16.50
N LYS A 242 2.59 1.88 17.31
CA LYS A 242 2.88 1.08 18.51
C LYS A 242 1.74 1.14 19.53
N GLN A 243 1.08 2.29 19.71
CA GLN A 243 -0.08 2.42 20.59
C GLN A 243 -1.21 1.44 20.21
N VAL A 244 -1.61 1.40 18.94
CA VAL A 244 -2.67 0.51 18.45
C VAL A 244 -2.27 -0.96 18.63
N THR A 245 -1.03 -1.31 18.24
CA THR A 245 -0.55 -2.70 18.37
C THR A 245 -0.42 -3.16 19.82
N SER A 246 0.06 -2.30 20.73
CA SER A 246 0.16 -2.62 22.16
C SER A 246 -1.21 -2.77 22.83
N TYR A 247 -2.21 -2.02 22.37
CA TYR A 247 -3.58 -2.19 22.84
C TYR A 247 -4.18 -3.54 22.40
N PHE A 248 -3.97 -3.93 21.14
CA PHE A 248 -4.39 -5.25 20.66
C PHE A 248 -3.65 -6.39 21.39
N GLU A 249 -2.35 -6.24 21.56
CA GLU A 249 -1.48 -7.17 22.29
C GLU A 249 -1.93 -7.34 23.75
N GLU A 250 -2.32 -6.28 24.44
CA GLU A 250 -2.90 -6.35 25.80
C GLU A 250 -4.13 -7.26 25.85
N ILE A 251 -5.11 -7.03 24.97
CA ILE A 251 -6.36 -7.82 24.96
C ILE A 251 -6.06 -9.28 24.59
N LEU A 252 -5.08 -9.53 23.71
CA LEU A 252 -4.66 -10.91 23.39
C LEU A 252 -3.98 -11.59 24.58
N ASN A 253 -3.09 -10.88 25.28
CA ASN A 253 -2.29 -11.39 26.40
C ASN A 253 -3.09 -11.56 27.69
N THR A 254 -4.18 -10.83 27.87
CA THR A 254 -5.10 -11.00 29.00
C THR A 254 -6.29 -11.90 28.66
N ASN A 255 -6.40 -12.33 27.38
CA ASN A 255 -7.60 -12.96 26.84
C ASN A 255 -8.87 -12.13 27.12
N GLY A 256 -8.76 -10.81 26.92
CA GLY A 256 -9.82 -9.83 27.11
C GLY A 256 -10.98 -10.03 26.13
N ARG A 257 -12.09 -9.37 26.44
CA ARG A 257 -13.33 -9.46 25.63
C ARG A 257 -13.18 -8.61 24.37
N ILE A 258 -13.71 -9.08 23.25
CA ILE A 258 -13.72 -8.32 21.98
C ILE A 258 -14.46 -6.98 22.15
N SER A 259 -15.43 -6.88 23.05
CA SER A 259 -16.12 -5.62 23.38
C SER A 259 -15.19 -4.53 23.93
N GLU A 260 -14.02 -4.87 24.49
CA GLU A 260 -13.01 -3.88 24.90
C GLU A 260 -12.48 -3.08 23.70
N PHE A 261 -12.48 -3.64 22.48
CA PHE A 261 -12.11 -2.87 21.28
C PHE A 261 -13.05 -1.70 21.01
N ILE A 262 -14.31 -1.79 21.44
CA ILE A 262 -15.31 -0.73 21.28
C ILE A 262 -15.07 0.36 22.32
N ASP A 263 -14.85 -0.05 23.57
CA ASP A 263 -14.76 0.86 24.70
C ASP A 263 -13.96 0.25 25.86
N SER A 264 -13.13 1.07 26.49
CA SER A 264 -12.29 0.69 27.62
C SER A 264 -11.89 1.92 28.42
N ASP A 265 -11.58 1.74 29.70
CA ASP A 265 -11.13 2.81 30.60
C ASP A 265 -9.61 3.05 30.56
N TYR A 266 -8.91 2.53 29.54
CA TYR A 266 -7.47 2.70 29.38
C TYR A 266 -7.02 2.88 27.92
N THR A 267 -5.80 3.38 27.76
CA THR A 267 -5.05 3.35 26.50
C THR A 267 -3.55 3.28 26.79
N TYR A 268 -2.72 3.18 25.75
CA TYR A 268 -1.28 3.26 25.87
C TYR A 268 -0.78 4.67 25.54
N MET A 269 0.04 5.26 26.38
CA MET A 269 0.48 6.65 26.19
C MET A 269 1.92 6.86 26.67
N ASN A 270 2.66 7.69 25.95
CA ASN A 270 3.95 8.23 26.39
C ASN A 270 3.84 9.75 26.50
N GLN A 271 4.90 10.43 26.93
CA GLN A 271 4.86 11.88 27.14
C GLN A 271 4.50 12.67 25.86
N VAL A 272 4.95 12.21 24.68
CA VAL A 272 4.66 12.89 23.41
C VAL A 272 3.18 12.79 23.07
N LEU A 273 2.60 11.58 23.09
CA LEU A 273 1.18 11.40 22.82
C LEU A 273 0.32 12.10 23.88
N GLY A 274 0.72 12.00 25.16
CA GLY A 274 0.05 12.66 26.28
C GLY A 274 -0.04 14.16 26.09
N LYS A 275 1.10 14.83 25.95
CA LYS A 275 1.15 16.28 25.79
C LYS A 275 0.45 16.73 24.51
N TRP A 276 0.80 16.14 23.38
CA TRP A 276 0.43 16.70 22.08
C TRP A 276 -0.92 16.21 21.56
N ILE A 277 -1.43 15.04 21.95
CA ILE A 277 -2.71 14.52 21.40
C ILE A 277 -3.79 14.45 22.46
N TYR A 278 -3.46 13.95 23.65
CA TYR A 278 -4.41 13.77 24.74
C TYR A 278 -4.51 14.99 25.68
N ARG A 279 -3.62 15.98 25.52
CA ARG A 279 -3.51 17.20 26.35
C ARG A 279 -3.37 16.87 27.84
N ARG A 280 -2.54 15.88 28.15
CA ARG A 280 -2.18 15.43 29.50
C ARG A 280 -0.69 15.65 29.76
N GLU A 281 -0.39 16.36 30.85
CA GLU A 281 0.99 16.70 31.23
C GLU A 281 1.57 15.82 32.34
N ASP A 282 0.73 14.99 32.96
CA ASP A 282 1.10 14.08 34.04
C ASP A 282 1.85 12.83 33.53
N ILE A 283 1.80 12.56 32.21
CA ILE A 283 2.54 11.47 31.58
C ILE A 283 3.97 11.88 31.23
N ARG A 284 4.96 11.14 31.74
CA ARG A 284 6.39 11.41 31.53
C ARG A 284 7.10 10.30 30.75
N GLY A 285 8.25 10.60 30.15
CA GLY A 285 9.11 9.59 29.51
C GLY A 285 8.66 9.09 28.13
N ALA A 286 9.59 8.41 27.45
CA ALA A 286 9.45 8.02 26.04
C ALA A 286 8.69 6.70 25.81
N ARG A 287 8.67 5.80 26.80
CA ARG A 287 8.02 4.49 26.69
C ARG A 287 6.50 4.62 26.79
N LEU A 288 5.79 3.90 25.92
CA LEU A 288 4.33 3.73 26.05
C LEU A 288 4.04 2.91 27.30
N ARG A 289 3.09 3.37 28.11
CA ARG A 289 2.59 2.69 29.30
C ARG A 289 1.06 2.65 29.26
N LYS A 290 0.46 1.65 29.91
CA LYS A 290 -0.98 1.60 30.13
C LYS A 290 -1.39 2.76 31.04
N VAL A 291 -2.37 3.54 30.63
CA VAL A 291 -2.85 4.75 31.32
C VAL A 291 -4.36 4.72 31.39
N LYS A 292 -4.92 4.98 32.58
CA LYS A 292 -6.35 5.12 32.80
C LYS A 292 -6.91 6.37 32.10
N LEU A 293 -8.10 6.24 31.52
CA LEU A 293 -8.89 7.27 30.87
C LEU A 293 -10.17 7.50 31.66
N ASP A 294 -10.40 8.76 32.03
CA ASP A 294 -11.64 9.16 32.70
C ASP A 294 -12.66 9.80 31.73
N ASP A 295 -12.24 10.03 30.48
CA ASP A 295 -13.07 10.62 29.44
C ASP A 295 -13.77 9.53 28.60
N PRO A 296 -15.11 9.37 28.68
CA PRO A 296 -15.84 8.31 27.97
C PRO A 296 -15.79 8.46 26.44
N ARG A 297 -15.42 9.63 25.93
CA ARG A 297 -15.21 9.86 24.48
C ARG A 297 -13.99 9.10 23.97
N ARG A 298 -13.01 8.84 24.83
CA ARG A 298 -11.78 8.08 24.56
C ARG A 298 -11.95 6.63 24.98
N GLY A 299 -10.99 5.77 24.62
CA GLY A 299 -11.03 4.35 24.98
C GLY A 299 -11.60 3.48 23.87
N GLY A 300 -11.25 2.19 23.91
CA GLY A 300 -11.39 1.31 22.76
C GLY A 300 -10.30 1.54 21.71
N ILE A 301 -10.12 0.56 20.82
CA ILE A 301 -9.14 0.64 19.72
C ILE A 301 -9.63 1.56 18.59
N PHE A 302 -10.95 1.64 18.38
CA PHE A 302 -11.54 2.36 17.25
C PHE A 302 -11.47 3.89 17.37
N THR A 303 -11.29 4.43 18.58
CA THR A 303 -11.14 5.88 18.81
C THR A 303 -9.68 6.33 18.92
N GLN A 304 -8.72 5.43 18.68
CA GLN A 304 -7.31 5.76 18.87
C GLN A 304 -6.79 6.73 17.80
N PRO A 305 -5.87 7.63 18.18
CA PRO A 305 -5.23 8.59 17.26
C PRO A 305 -4.63 7.97 16.00
N GLY A 306 -4.05 6.77 16.08
CA GLY A 306 -3.53 6.06 14.91
C GLY A 306 -4.60 5.78 13.85
N ILE A 307 -5.80 5.37 14.28
CA ILE A 307 -6.95 5.15 13.40
C ILE A 307 -7.48 6.47 12.84
N MET A 308 -7.61 7.48 13.69
CA MET A 308 -8.10 8.81 13.28
C MET A 308 -7.20 9.45 12.22
N THR A 309 -5.90 9.17 12.29
CA THR A 309 -4.89 9.63 11.32
C THR A 309 -4.92 8.80 10.05
N ALA A 310 -4.97 7.46 10.15
CA ALA A 310 -5.00 6.56 9.00
C ALA A 310 -6.27 6.74 8.11
N THR A 311 -7.33 7.31 8.69
CA THR A 311 -8.62 7.57 8.02
C THR A 311 -8.83 9.05 7.66
N ALA A 312 -7.77 9.87 7.70
CA ALA A 312 -7.77 11.27 7.26
C ALA A 312 -6.91 11.49 6.01
N ASN A 313 -6.94 12.68 5.42
CA ASN A 313 -6.13 13.05 4.25
C ASN A 313 -4.95 13.99 4.58
N GLY A 314 -4.63 14.16 5.87
CA GLY A 314 -3.54 15.00 6.37
C GLY A 314 -3.86 16.50 6.46
N VAL A 315 -4.92 16.98 5.81
CA VAL A 315 -5.36 18.38 5.91
C VAL A 315 -6.68 18.48 6.67
N ASP A 316 -7.66 17.69 6.23
CA ASP A 316 -9.01 17.62 6.76
C ASP A 316 -9.33 16.21 7.29
N THR A 317 -10.32 16.14 8.17
CA THR A 317 -10.96 14.86 8.50
C THR A 317 -11.78 14.37 7.31
N SER A 318 -12.09 13.08 7.29
CA SER A 318 -12.93 12.50 6.25
C SER A 318 -13.98 11.57 6.86
N PRO A 319 -15.18 12.10 7.19
CA PRO A 319 -16.30 11.28 7.68
C PRO A 319 -16.64 10.14 6.72
N VAL A 320 -16.57 10.37 5.40
CA VAL A 320 -16.86 9.32 4.41
C VAL A 320 -15.86 8.17 4.49
N ILE A 321 -14.55 8.46 4.57
CA ILE A 321 -13.52 7.42 4.71
C ILE A 321 -13.67 6.70 6.05
N ARG A 322 -13.92 7.43 7.14
CA ARG A 322 -14.16 6.84 8.47
C ARG A 322 -15.38 5.94 8.49
N GLY A 323 -16.49 6.36 7.89
CA GLY A 323 -17.73 5.60 7.82
C GLY A 323 -17.58 4.31 7.00
N THR A 324 -16.95 4.40 5.83
CA THR A 324 -16.59 3.22 5.03
C THR A 324 -15.66 2.28 5.80
N TRP A 325 -14.67 2.82 6.50
CA TRP A 325 -13.75 2.04 7.32
C TRP A 325 -14.49 1.27 8.44
N VAL A 326 -15.45 1.89 9.14
CA VAL A 326 -16.29 1.21 10.13
C VAL A 326 -17.09 0.07 9.47
N LEU A 327 -17.77 0.36 8.37
CA LEU A 327 -18.60 -0.62 7.67
C LEU A 327 -17.77 -1.83 7.20
N GLU A 328 -16.59 -1.59 6.63
CA GLU A 328 -15.73 -2.64 6.07
C GLU A 328 -14.92 -3.41 7.12
N ASN A 329 -14.42 -2.73 8.17
CA ASN A 329 -13.44 -3.30 9.09
C ASN A 329 -14.01 -3.61 10.47
N ILE A 330 -15.14 -3.00 10.86
CA ILE A 330 -15.77 -3.25 12.16
C ILE A 330 -17.06 -4.06 11.97
N LEU A 331 -17.95 -3.65 11.08
CA LEU A 331 -19.30 -4.23 10.97
C LEU A 331 -19.42 -5.34 9.91
N GLY A 332 -18.42 -5.50 9.03
CA GLY A 332 -18.44 -6.52 7.97
C GLY A 332 -19.51 -6.29 6.89
N THR A 333 -19.96 -5.05 6.71
CA THR A 333 -21.01 -4.64 5.76
C THR A 333 -20.49 -3.55 4.82
N PRO A 334 -19.41 -3.82 4.04
CA PRO A 334 -18.79 -2.80 3.20
C PRO A 334 -19.83 -2.18 2.25
N PRO A 335 -19.79 -0.84 2.04
CA PRO A 335 -20.70 -0.20 1.10
C PRO A 335 -20.44 -0.70 -0.32
N SER A 336 -21.48 -0.66 -1.16
CA SER A 336 -21.34 -0.95 -2.59
C SER A 336 -20.28 -0.01 -3.22
N PRO A 337 -19.47 -0.51 -4.17
CA PRO A 337 -18.56 0.37 -4.89
C PRO A 337 -19.35 1.47 -5.61
N PRO A 338 -18.75 2.67 -5.80
CA PRO A 338 -19.40 3.72 -6.57
C PRO A 338 -19.68 3.23 -8.00
N PRO A 339 -20.78 3.68 -8.63
CA PRO A 339 -21.07 3.35 -10.02
C PRO A 339 -19.89 3.78 -10.93
N PRO A 340 -19.43 2.93 -11.85
CA PRO A 340 -18.24 3.20 -12.67
C PRO A 340 -18.38 4.40 -13.62
N ASP A 341 -19.61 4.81 -13.93
CA ASP A 341 -19.92 5.80 -14.98
C ASP A 341 -20.31 7.19 -14.47
N ILE A 342 -20.12 7.47 -13.18
CA ILE A 342 -20.38 8.81 -12.63
C ILE A 342 -19.04 9.56 -12.56
N GLU A 343 -18.82 10.48 -13.50
CA GLU A 343 -17.76 11.49 -13.36
C GLU A 343 -17.89 12.14 -11.98
N PRO A 344 -16.78 12.45 -11.27
CA PRO A 344 -16.85 13.14 -9.99
C PRO A 344 -17.63 14.42 -10.20
N LEU A 345 -18.87 14.44 -9.74
CA LEU A 345 -19.76 15.56 -10.00
C LEU A 345 -19.10 16.81 -9.44
N PRO A 346 -18.97 17.89 -10.22
CA PRO A 346 -18.61 19.18 -9.67
C PRO A 346 -19.79 19.64 -8.82
N THR A 347 -19.92 19.11 -7.60
CA THR A 347 -20.83 19.68 -6.62
C THR A 347 -20.25 21.02 -6.26
N ASP A 348 -20.92 22.08 -6.69
CA ASP A 348 -20.59 23.43 -6.29
C ASP A 348 -20.67 23.51 -4.76
N THR A 349 -19.51 23.35 -4.11
CA THR A 349 -19.35 23.45 -2.66
C THR A 349 -19.00 24.89 -2.25
N ARG A 350 -19.02 25.85 -3.21
CA ARG A 350 -18.76 27.25 -2.91
C ARG A 350 -19.83 27.74 -1.92
N GLY A 351 -19.39 28.23 -0.77
CA GLY A 351 -20.24 28.68 0.33
C GLY A 351 -20.42 27.65 1.47
N ALA A 352 -20.11 26.38 1.27
CA ALA A 352 -20.04 25.40 2.36
C ALA A 352 -18.69 25.49 3.07
N VAL A 353 -18.72 25.90 4.33
CA VAL A 353 -17.52 26.18 5.13
C VAL A 353 -17.20 25.06 6.11
N THR A 354 -18.17 24.18 6.37
CA THR A 354 -17.99 22.98 7.21
C THR A 354 -18.05 21.69 6.38
N ILE A 355 -17.45 20.61 6.89
CA ILE A 355 -17.52 19.28 6.24
C ILE A 355 -18.97 18.78 6.17
N ARG A 356 -19.78 19.08 7.20
CA ARG A 356 -21.22 18.80 7.23
C ARG A 356 -21.94 19.43 6.04
N GLU A 357 -21.83 20.75 5.88
CA GLU A 357 -22.46 21.48 4.78
C GLU A 357 -21.99 20.97 3.41
N ARG A 358 -20.69 20.67 3.26
CA ARG A 358 -20.13 20.11 2.02
C ARG A 358 -20.73 18.76 1.68
N LEU A 359 -20.88 17.87 2.65
CA LEU A 359 -21.48 16.56 2.45
C LEU A 359 -22.99 16.64 2.24
N ASP A 360 -23.70 17.54 2.93
CA ASP A 360 -25.13 17.74 2.69
C ASP A 360 -25.41 18.25 1.28
N LEU A 361 -24.55 19.13 0.74
CA LEU A 361 -24.60 19.51 -0.68
C LEU A 361 -24.30 18.31 -1.60
N HIS A 362 -23.30 17.49 -1.26
CA HIS A 362 -22.95 16.30 -2.05
C HIS A 362 -24.10 15.28 -2.12
N ARG A 363 -24.83 15.11 -1.01
CA ARG A 363 -25.96 14.17 -0.87
C ARG A 363 -27.24 14.64 -1.56
N LYS A 364 -27.31 15.89 -2.05
CA LYS A 364 -28.46 16.36 -2.85
C LYS A 364 -28.63 15.54 -4.13
N ASN A 365 -27.58 14.88 -4.61
CA ASN A 365 -27.72 13.93 -5.69
C ASN A 365 -28.30 12.60 -5.17
N GLU A 366 -29.41 12.16 -5.75
CA GLU A 366 -30.10 10.91 -5.42
C GLU A 366 -29.21 9.67 -5.58
N SER A 367 -28.30 9.64 -6.56
CA SER A 367 -27.39 8.51 -6.77
C SER A 367 -26.38 8.36 -5.62
N CYS A 368 -26.02 9.47 -4.97
CA CYS A 368 -25.07 9.50 -3.86
C CYS A 368 -25.79 9.28 -2.51
N SER A 369 -27.02 9.78 -2.37
CA SER A 369 -27.73 9.78 -1.08
C SER A 369 -27.96 8.38 -0.50
N SER A 370 -28.25 7.39 -1.36
CA SER A 370 -28.53 6.00 -0.96
C SER A 370 -27.36 5.33 -0.24
N CYS A 371 -26.15 5.44 -0.77
CA CYS A 371 -24.97 4.88 -0.12
C CYS A 371 -24.58 5.69 1.13
N HIS A 372 -24.63 7.02 1.02
CA HIS A 372 -24.29 7.93 2.11
C HIS A 372 -25.22 7.80 3.33
N ALA A 373 -26.48 7.40 3.15
CA ALA A 373 -27.40 7.10 4.24
C ALA A 373 -26.86 6.02 5.20
N LYS A 374 -25.99 5.12 4.73
CA LYS A 374 -25.31 4.11 5.56
C LYS A 374 -23.93 4.56 6.02
N ILE A 375 -23.18 5.29 5.18
CA ILE A 375 -21.80 5.69 5.44
C ILE A 375 -21.71 6.84 6.44
N ASP A 376 -22.47 7.91 6.20
CA ASP A 376 -22.31 9.17 6.92
C ASP A 376 -22.57 9.05 8.43
N PRO A 377 -23.60 8.31 8.89
CA PRO A 377 -23.81 8.14 10.33
C PRO A 377 -22.63 7.45 11.04
N MET A 378 -21.94 6.55 10.34
CA MET A 378 -20.76 5.85 10.86
C MET A 378 -19.53 6.76 10.90
N GLY A 379 -19.46 7.74 10.00
CA GLY A 379 -18.36 8.68 9.87
C GLY A 379 -18.44 9.89 10.80
N PHE A 380 -19.60 10.55 10.82
CA PHE A 380 -19.80 11.81 11.56
C PHE A 380 -19.66 11.65 13.07
N ALA A 381 -19.91 10.45 13.62
CA ALA A 381 -19.67 10.14 15.02
C ALA A 381 -18.22 10.44 15.48
N PHE A 382 -17.25 10.41 14.55
CA PHE A 382 -15.84 10.68 14.83
C PHE A 382 -15.42 12.12 14.54
N GLU A 383 -16.30 12.99 14.05
CA GLU A 383 -15.88 14.29 13.47
C GLU A 383 -15.26 15.24 14.51
N ASN A 384 -15.56 15.09 15.80
CA ASN A 384 -14.84 15.79 16.88
C ASN A 384 -13.37 15.40 17.01
N PHE A 385 -12.93 14.26 16.45
CA PHE A 385 -11.52 13.92 16.37
C PHE A 385 -10.91 14.55 15.12
N ASP A 386 -9.91 15.42 15.30
CA ASP A 386 -9.15 16.00 14.20
C ASP A 386 -8.31 14.95 13.45
N VAL A 387 -7.50 15.42 12.49
CA VAL A 387 -6.66 14.58 11.63
C VAL A 387 -5.58 13.78 12.36
N VAL A 388 -5.27 14.13 13.62
CA VAL A 388 -4.35 13.36 14.48
C VAL A 388 -5.05 12.74 15.68
N GLY A 389 -6.37 12.75 15.72
CA GLY A 389 -7.16 12.20 16.82
C GLY A 389 -7.18 13.07 18.08
N ARG A 390 -6.88 14.37 18.02
CA ARG A 390 -7.19 15.30 19.12
C ARG A 390 -8.67 15.61 19.13
N TRP A 391 -9.22 15.82 20.32
CA TRP A 391 -10.59 16.30 20.45
C TRP A 391 -10.70 17.79 20.10
N ARG A 392 -11.75 18.17 19.39
CA ARG A 392 -12.15 19.55 19.08
C ARG A 392 -13.67 19.68 19.07
N ASP A 393 -14.17 20.85 19.44
CA ASP A 393 -15.62 21.16 19.43
C ASP A 393 -16.02 22.09 18.27
N ARG A 394 -15.03 22.66 17.56
CA ARG A 394 -15.23 23.67 16.50
C ARG A 394 -14.31 23.39 15.32
N TYR A 395 -14.72 23.79 14.12
CA TYR A 395 -13.88 23.67 12.92
C TYR A 395 -12.70 24.66 12.97
N ARG A 396 -11.58 24.28 12.37
CA ARG A 396 -10.40 25.16 12.27
C ARG A 396 -10.64 26.17 11.14
N GLY A 397 -10.26 27.43 11.35
CA GLY A 397 -10.38 28.49 10.33
C GLY A 397 -11.81 29.00 10.12
N VAL A 398 -12.83 28.27 10.57
CA VAL A 398 -14.24 28.67 10.51
C VAL A 398 -14.80 28.55 11.91
N ASN A 399 -15.18 29.67 12.52
CA ASN A 399 -15.65 29.76 13.91
C ASN A 399 -17.07 29.14 14.08
N LYS A 400 -17.28 27.89 13.63
CA LYS A 400 -18.53 27.12 13.70
C LYS A 400 -18.36 25.85 14.55
N PRO A 401 -19.38 25.46 15.33
CA PRO A 401 -19.37 24.22 16.10
C PRO A 401 -19.36 22.99 15.17
N ILE A 402 -18.82 21.89 15.68
CA ILE A 402 -18.89 20.58 15.02
C ILE A 402 -20.22 19.92 15.35
N ASP A 403 -20.93 19.51 14.31
CA ASP A 403 -22.15 18.73 14.42
C ASP A 403 -21.88 17.26 14.04
N THR A 404 -21.88 16.39 15.04
CA THR A 404 -21.71 14.94 14.88
C THR A 404 -23.02 14.17 14.77
N LYS A 405 -24.16 14.83 14.98
CA LYS A 405 -25.46 14.15 15.04
C LYS A 405 -25.74 13.46 13.73
N SER A 406 -26.33 12.28 13.74
CA SER A 406 -26.72 11.59 12.52
C SER A 406 -27.83 10.59 12.79
N THR A 407 -28.57 10.22 11.74
CA THR A 407 -29.64 9.23 11.84
C THR A 407 -29.33 8.10 10.89
N THR A 408 -29.32 6.88 11.41
CA THR A 408 -29.12 5.67 10.61
C THR A 408 -30.35 5.36 9.75
N THR A 409 -30.18 4.46 8.77
CA THR A 409 -31.29 3.99 7.92
C THR A 409 -32.41 3.28 8.70
N THR A 410 -32.16 2.85 9.94
CA THR A 410 -33.19 2.26 10.81
C THR A 410 -33.89 3.30 11.69
N GLY A 411 -33.61 4.59 11.50
CA GLY A 411 -34.18 5.68 12.31
C GLY A 411 -33.50 5.92 13.65
N ARG A 412 -32.46 5.14 14.02
CA ARG A 412 -31.70 5.39 15.25
C ARG A 412 -30.87 6.65 15.11
N GLU A 413 -31.01 7.55 16.08
CA GLU A 413 -30.16 8.72 16.22
C GLU A 413 -28.83 8.39 16.92
N ILE A 414 -27.75 9.00 16.43
CA ILE A 414 -26.40 8.91 16.97
C ILE A 414 -25.95 10.34 17.21
N ALA A 415 -26.00 10.78 18.47
CA ALA A 415 -25.70 12.16 18.80
C ALA A 415 -24.20 12.48 18.75
N ASN A 416 -23.36 11.55 19.19
CA ASN A 416 -21.92 11.73 19.38
C ASN A 416 -21.19 10.37 19.46
N ILE A 417 -19.88 10.40 19.71
CA ILE A 417 -19.05 9.18 19.81
C ILE A 417 -19.48 8.23 20.93
N ILE A 418 -20.03 8.73 22.04
CA ILE A 418 -20.44 7.90 23.17
C ILE A 418 -21.66 7.05 22.76
N GLU A 419 -22.67 7.69 22.18
CA GLU A 419 -23.84 6.99 21.62
C GLU A 419 -23.45 6.04 20.48
N PHE A 420 -22.47 6.43 19.68
CA PHE A 420 -21.92 5.56 18.64
C PHE A 420 -21.28 4.29 19.21
N LYS A 421 -20.47 4.40 20.27
CA LYS A 421 -19.90 3.25 20.96
C LYS A 421 -20.99 2.35 21.56
N ASN A 422 -22.04 2.93 22.15
CA ASN A 422 -23.18 2.15 22.67
C ASN A 422 -23.88 1.38 21.53
N MET A 423 -24.09 2.02 20.38
CA MET A 423 -24.62 1.34 19.19
C MET A 423 -23.71 0.18 18.74
N LEU A 424 -22.39 0.37 18.75
CA LEU A 424 -21.45 -0.71 18.43
C LEU A 424 -21.51 -1.86 19.44
N LYS A 425 -21.68 -1.57 20.74
CA LYS A 425 -21.86 -2.60 21.80
C LYS A 425 -23.12 -3.44 21.54
N GLU A 426 -24.22 -2.82 21.15
CA GLU A 426 -25.44 -3.55 20.77
C GLU A 426 -25.27 -4.42 19.51
N ARG A 427 -24.27 -4.10 18.68
CA ARG A 427 -23.90 -4.83 17.47
C ARG A 427 -22.66 -5.71 17.65
N GLU A 428 -22.30 -6.06 18.89
CA GLU A 428 -21.10 -6.85 19.20
C GLU A 428 -21.03 -8.14 18.36
N SER A 429 -22.16 -8.81 18.15
CA SER A 429 -22.23 -10.03 17.32
C SER A 429 -21.72 -9.81 15.88
N GLN A 430 -22.02 -8.67 15.27
CA GLN A 430 -21.53 -8.31 13.93
C GLN A 430 -20.02 -8.04 13.95
N ILE A 431 -19.53 -7.42 15.02
CA ILE A 431 -18.10 -7.12 15.20
C ILE A 431 -17.30 -8.41 15.37
N VAL A 432 -17.81 -9.33 16.20
CA VAL A 432 -17.23 -10.66 16.39
C VAL A 432 -17.20 -11.44 15.09
N GLN A 433 -18.29 -11.39 14.30
CA GLN A 433 -18.32 -12.03 12.99
C GLN A 433 -17.27 -11.42 12.04
N CYS A 434 -17.24 -10.10 11.91
CA CYS A 434 -16.28 -9.42 11.04
C CYS A 434 -14.84 -9.74 11.44
N LEU A 435 -14.52 -9.68 12.74
CA LEU A 435 -13.19 -10.01 13.26
C LEU A 435 -12.82 -11.47 12.98
N THR A 436 -13.76 -12.40 13.14
CA THR A 436 -13.57 -13.83 12.84
C THR A 436 -13.23 -14.02 11.35
N GLU A 437 -13.98 -13.38 10.46
CA GLU A 437 -13.74 -13.44 9.01
C GLU A 437 -12.38 -12.84 8.62
N LYS A 438 -12.00 -11.70 9.20
CA LYS A 438 -10.69 -11.06 8.97
C LYS A 438 -9.55 -11.95 9.49
N MET A 439 -9.70 -12.56 10.67
CA MET A 439 -8.69 -13.44 11.26
C MET A 439 -8.51 -14.74 10.47
N LEU A 440 -9.61 -15.35 10.00
CA LEU A 440 -9.57 -16.50 9.10
C LEU A 440 -8.91 -16.15 7.77
N THR A 441 -9.26 -15.01 7.16
CA THR A 441 -8.65 -14.54 5.92
C THR A 441 -7.14 -14.37 6.08
N TYR A 442 -6.72 -13.74 7.19
CA TYR A 442 -5.31 -13.55 7.51
C TYR A 442 -4.57 -14.86 7.80
N GLY A 443 -5.16 -15.78 8.56
CA GLY A 443 -4.54 -17.05 8.95
C GLY A 443 -4.50 -18.10 7.84
N THR A 444 -5.45 -18.06 6.89
CA THR A 444 -5.52 -19.02 5.77
C THR A 444 -4.98 -18.46 4.45
N GLY A 445 -4.78 -17.14 4.37
CA GLY A 445 -4.31 -16.47 3.16
C GLY A 445 -5.30 -16.53 1.98
N ARG A 446 -6.57 -16.87 2.21
CA ARG A 446 -7.60 -16.93 1.18
C ARG A 446 -8.80 -16.06 1.51
N ARG A 447 -9.52 -15.64 0.47
CA ARG A 447 -10.82 -14.98 0.63
C ARG A 447 -11.85 -16.01 1.09
N LEU A 448 -12.71 -15.61 2.02
CA LEU A 448 -13.85 -16.42 2.45
C LEU A 448 -15.00 -16.29 1.46
N GLU A 449 -15.70 -17.39 1.25
CA GLU A 449 -16.80 -17.51 0.29
C GLU A 449 -18.12 -17.79 1.00
N ALA A 450 -19.24 -17.72 0.26
CA ALA A 450 -20.56 -17.96 0.82
C ALA A 450 -20.71 -19.37 1.43
N ILE A 451 -19.98 -20.35 0.89
CA ILE A 451 -19.96 -21.74 1.39
C ILE A 451 -19.29 -21.87 2.77
N ASP A 452 -18.45 -20.91 3.18
CA ASP A 452 -17.75 -20.95 4.46
C ASP A 452 -18.65 -20.51 5.64
N ARG A 453 -19.80 -19.88 5.35
CA ARG A 453 -20.70 -19.28 6.36
C ARG A 453 -21.09 -20.24 7.48
N GLY A 454 -21.40 -21.50 7.15
CA GLY A 454 -21.74 -22.51 8.15
C GLY A 454 -20.61 -22.79 9.14
N LYS A 455 -19.37 -22.84 8.64
CA LYS A 455 -18.16 -23.07 9.45
C LYS A 455 -17.83 -21.84 10.30
N ILE A 456 -17.98 -20.63 9.75
CA ILE A 456 -17.80 -19.36 10.48
C ILE A 456 -18.82 -19.25 11.62
N ASN A 457 -20.10 -19.53 11.36
CA ASN A 457 -21.16 -19.48 12.39
C ASN A 457 -20.90 -20.46 13.54
N ARG A 458 -20.28 -21.62 13.26
CA ARG A 458 -19.87 -22.56 14.30
C ARG A 458 -18.78 -21.97 15.20
N ILE A 459 -17.77 -21.32 14.63
CA ILE A 459 -16.72 -20.62 15.40
C ILE A 459 -17.35 -19.57 16.31
N ILE A 460 -18.22 -18.71 15.75
CA ILE A 460 -18.88 -17.63 16.50
C ILE A 460 -19.74 -18.19 17.64
N LYS A 461 -20.50 -19.26 17.38
CA LYS A 461 -21.32 -19.92 18.41
C LYS A 461 -20.47 -20.47 19.57
N GLU A 462 -19.36 -21.13 19.28
CA GLU A 462 -18.46 -21.64 20.31
C GLU A 462 -17.73 -20.50 21.05
N LEU A 463 -17.38 -19.44 20.33
CA LEU A 463 -16.76 -18.25 20.92
C LEU A 463 -17.73 -17.52 21.87
N GLY A 464 -19.02 -17.47 21.55
CA GLY A 464 -20.04 -16.90 22.42
C GLY A 464 -20.14 -17.60 23.78
N LYS A 465 -19.92 -18.92 23.84
CA LYS A 465 -19.83 -19.68 25.10
C LYS A 465 -18.60 -19.32 25.93
N LYS A 466 -17.58 -18.74 25.29
CA LYS A 466 -16.32 -18.27 25.87
C LYS A 466 -16.30 -16.76 26.04
N GLU A 467 -17.48 -16.13 26.12
CA GLU A 467 -17.65 -14.70 26.37
C GLU A 467 -16.96 -13.78 25.33
N ASN A 468 -16.85 -14.21 24.07
CA ASN A 468 -16.26 -13.42 22.99
C ASN A 468 -14.82 -12.96 23.28
N ARG A 469 -13.97 -13.85 23.80
CA ARG A 469 -12.59 -13.52 24.16
C ARG A 469 -11.60 -13.69 23.00
N LEU A 470 -10.62 -12.79 22.91
CA LEU A 470 -9.77 -12.68 21.73
C LEU A 470 -8.84 -13.88 21.52
N ARG A 471 -8.19 -14.39 22.57
CA ARG A 471 -7.29 -15.55 22.44
C ARG A 471 -8.06 -16.82 22.15
N ASP A 472 -9.25 -16.97 22.76
CA ASP A 472 -10.18 -18.05 22.43
C ASP A 472 -10.55 -18.06 20.95
N LEU A 473 -10.73 -16.89 20.32
CA LEU A 473 -10.94 -16.80 18.87
C LEU A 473 -9.75 -17.34 18.09
N VAL A 474 -8.51 -16.99 18.46
CA VAL A 474 -7.29 -17.53 17.81
C VAL A 474 -7.27 -19.06 17.85
N HIS A 475 -7.58 -19.65 19.01
CA HIS A 475 -7.68 -21.11 19.16
C HIS A 475 -8.78 -21.73 18.31
N LEU A 476 -9.96 -21.13 18.28
CA LEU A 476 -11.08 -21.64 17.49
C LEU A 476 -10.81 -21.52 15.98
N VAL A 477 -10.12 -20.47 15.54
CA VAL A 477 -9.66 -20.31 14.16
C VAL A 477 -8.71 -21.45 13.80
N VAL A 478 -7.66 -21.68 14.60
CA VAL A 478 -6.66 -22.73 14.31
C VAL A 478 -7.26 -24.13 14.31
N LYS A 479 -8.21 -24.42 15.22
CA LYS A 479 -8.90 -25.71 15.30
C LYS A 479 -10.04 -25.87 14.28
N SER A 480 -10.33 -24.82 13.50
CA SER A 480 -11.44 -24.87 12.55
C SER A 480 -11.10 -25.70 11.31
N ASP A 481 -12.13 -26.30 10.73
CA ASP A 481 -12.03 -26.97 9.44
C ASP A 481 -11.49 -26.04 8.33
N LEU A 482 -11.82 -24.75 8.39
CA LEU A 482 -11.31 -23.74 7.45
C LEU A 482 -9.79 -23.58 7.52
N PHE A 483 -9.20 -23.74 8.70
CA PHE A 483 -7.76 -23.63 8.91
C PHE A 483 -7.03 -24.95 8.67
N LEU A 484 -7.70 -26.09 8.79
CA LEU A 484 -7.11 -27.42 8.58
C LEU A 484 -7.31 -27.96 7.15
N ASN A 485 -8.00 -27.20 6.29
CA ASN A 485 -8.25 -27.56 4.89
C ASN A 485 -7.95 -26.38 3.94
N LYS A 486 -7.81 -26.68 2.64
CA LYS A 486 -7.68 -25.71 1.55
C LYS A 486 -8.85 -25.77 0.58
#